data_AF-A0A1H0VLG0-F1
#
_entry.id   AF-A0A1H0VLG0-F1
#
_cell.length_a   1.000
_cell.length_b   1.000
_cell.length_c   1.000
_cell.angle_alpha   90.00
_cell.angle_beta   90.00
_cell.angle_gamma   90.00
#
_symmetry.space_group_name_H-M   'P 1'
#
loop_
_entity.id
_entity.type
_entity.pdbx_description
1 polymer ?
#
loop_
_entity_poly.entity_id
_entity_poly.type
_entity_poly.pdbx_seq_one_letter_code
_entity_poly.pdbx_strand_id
1 'polypeptide(L)' 'MSKKIIKETKYCKILSQASVVDDEYTYCIERIHVKAKNREEIRFSLYYKKYMYNI' A
#
# COMPACT_ATOMS: atom_id res chain seq x y z
N MET A 1 -21.68 7.61 -0.57
CA MET A 1 -20.77 7.61 0.60
C MET A 1 -19.35 7.88 0.11
N SER A 2 -18.66 8.88 0.65
CA SER A 2 -17.27 9.17 0.27
C SER A 2 -16.34 8.04 0.75
N LYS A 3 -15.51 7.49 -0.13
CA LYS A 3 -14.49 6.51 0.28
C LYS A 3 -13.48 7.25 1.16
N LYS A 4 -13.30 6.80 2.40
CA LYS A 4 -12.29 7.36 3.32
C LYS A 4 -10.90 7.13 2.74
N ILE A 5 -10.15 8.21 2.51
CA ILE A 5 -8.75 8.13 2.08
C ILE A 5 -7.92 7.87 3.34
N ILE A 6 -7.20 6.74 3.36
CA ILE A 6 -6.31 6.38 4.48
C ILE A 6 -5.02 7.20 4.42
N LYS A 7 -4.48 7.34 3.20
CA LYS A 7 -3.24 8.08 2.94
C LYS A 7 -3.24 8.59 1.51
N GLU A 8 -2.61 9.73 1.29
CA GLU A 8 -2.44 10.30 -0.05
C GLU A 8 -0.97 10.61 -0.30
N THR A 9 -0.50 10.26 -1.50
CA THR A 9 0.83 10.60 -1.99
C THR A 9 0.72 11.41 -3.27
N LYS A 10 1.85 11.86 -3.83
CA LYS A 10 1.89 12.48 -5.16
C LYS A 10 1.34 11.54 -6.25
N TYR A 11 1.52 10.23 -6.09
CA TYR A 11 1.17 9.22 -7.09
C TYR A 11 -0.27 8.69 -6.96
N CYS A 12 -0.70 8.36 -5.74
CA CYS A 12 -1.98 7.66 -5.51
C CYS A 12 -2.66 8.06 -4.20
N LYS A 13 -3.95 7.72 -4.10
CA LYS A 13 -4.71 7.69 -2.84
C LYS A 13 -4.89 6.24 -2.40
N ILE A 14 -4.57 5.93 -1.14
CA ILE A 14 -4.83 4.61 -0.54
C ILE A 14 -6.25 4.63 0.05
N LEU A 15 -7.09 3.70 -0.38
CA LEU A 15 -8.51 3.59 -0.01
C LEU A 15 -8.73 2.52 1.06
N SER A 16 -7.98 1.42 0.98
CA SER A 16 -7.93 0.35 1.98
C SER A 16 -6.57 -0.33 1.94
N GLN A 17 -6.08 -0.84 3.07
CA GLN A 17 -4.82 -1.57 3.14
C GLN A 17 -4.91 -2.69 4.19
N ALA A 18 -4.17 -3.77 3.97
CA ALA A 18 -3.89 -4.79 4.96
C ALA A 18 -2.46 -5.28 4.79
N SER A 19 -1.84 -5.71 5.89
CA SER A 19 -0.48 -6.23 5.90
C SER A 19 -0.34 -7.42 6.84
N VAL A 20 0.48 -8.39 6.45
CA VAL A 20 0.89 -9.52 7.28
C VAL A 20 2.41 -9.52 7.35
N VAL A 21 2.95 -9.77 8.54
CA VAL A 21 4.39 -9.80 8.79
C VAL A 21 4.75 -11.19 9.30
N ASP A 22 5.77 -11.81 8.72
CA ASP A 22 6.42 -13.01 9.25
C ASP A 22 7.90 -12.72 9.59
N ASP A 23 8.70 -13.74 9.87
CA ASP A 23 10.09 -13.58 10.30
C ASP A 23 11.01 -12.95 9.26
N GLU A 24 10.69 -13.06 7.97
CA GLU A 24 11.56 -12.64 6.86
C GLU A 24 10.94 -11.53 5.99
N TYR A 25 9.62 -11.45 5.94
CA TYR A 25 8.89 -10.64 4.97
C TYR A 25 7.74 -9.84 5.59
N THR A 26 7.38 -8.77 4.88
CA THR A 26 6.13 -8.04 5.06
C THR A 26 5.36 -8.07 3.75
N TYR A 27 4.16 -8.63 3.81
CA TYR A 27 3.22 -8.76 2.70
C TYR A 27 2.16 -7.67 2.84
N CYS A 28 1.91 -6.93 1.77
CA CYS A 28 0.91 -5.86 1.74
C CYS A 28 -0.05 -6.03 0.57
N ILE A 29 -1.33 -5.79 0.84
CA ILE A 29 -2.36 -5.60 -0.18
C ILE A 29 -3.02 -4.24 0.03
N GLU A 30 -3.11 -3.45 -1.03
CA GLU A 30 -3.68 -2.10 -0.99
C GLU A 30 -4.67 -1.92 -2.14
N ARG A 31 -5.82 -1.29 -1.84
CA ARG A 31 -6.68 -0.70 -2.87
C ARG A 31 -6.30 0.75 -3.03
N ILE A 32 -5.80 1.11 -4.20
CA ILE A 32 -5.32 2.46 -4.50
C ILE A 32 -6.12 3.08 -5.64
N HIS A 33 -6.22 4.40 -5.65
CA HIS A 33 -6.61 5.18 -6.82
C HIS A 33 -5.39 5.89 -7.39
N VAL A 34 -4.99 5.53 -8.61
CA VAL A 34 -3.83 6.08 -9.32
C VAL A 34 -4.25 7.36 -10.04
N LYS A 35 -3.73 8.50 -9.59
CA LYS A 35 -4.18 9.84 -10.04
C LYS A 35 -3.97 10.04 -11.54
N ALA A 36 -2.76 9.72 -12.03
CA ALA A 36 -2.38 9.93 -13.43
C ALA A 36 -3.13 9.05 -14.42
N LYS A 37 -3.74 7.95 -13.96
CA LYS A 37 -4.51 7.01 -14.78
C LYS A 37 -6.01 7.09 -14.52
N ASN A 38 -6.42 7.89 -13.54
CA ASN A 38 -7.79 8.02 -13.05
C ASN A 38 -8.49 6.65 -12.86
N ARG A 39 -7.80 5.69 -12.26
CA ARG A 39 -8.33 4.32 -12.08
C ARG A 39 -7.98 3.76 -10.71
N GLU A 40 -8.81 2.84 -10.24
CA GLU A 40 -8.53 2.05 -9.04
C GLU A 40 -7.75 0.78 -9.40
N GLU A 41 -6.79 0.42 -8.57
CA GLU A 41 -5.95 -0.77 -8.72
C GLU A 41 -5.83 -1.50 -7.38
N ILE A 42 -5.62 -2.81 -7.44
CA ILE A 42 -5.17 -3.61 -6.29
C ILE A 42 -3.66 -3.79 -6.44
N ARG A 43 -2.91 -3.31 -5.46
CA ARG A 43 -1.46 -3.43 -5.39
C ARG A 43 -1.08 -4.50 -4.37
N PHE A 44 -0.27 -5.45 -4.82
CA PHE A 44 0.42 -6.41 -3.96
C PHE A 44 1.87 -5.97 -3.81
N SER A 45 2.41 -6.03 -2.60
CA SER A 45 3.80 -5.68 -2.33
C SER A 45 4.41 -6.65 -1.32
N LEU A 46 5.67 -6.99 -1.55
CA LEU A 46 6.47 -7.86 -0.69
C LEU A 46 7.75 -7.11 -0.33
N TYR A 47 7.99 -6.94 0.96
CA TYR A 47 9.19 -6.30 1.49
C TYR A 47 10.01 -7.33 2.25
N TYR A 48 11.31 -7.44 1.95
CA TYR A 48 12.23 -8.31 2.69
C TYR A 48 12.85 -7.57 3.87
N LYS A 49 12.84 -8.20 5.05
CA LYS A 49 13.23 -7.59 6.34
C LYS A 49 14.69 -7.17 6.45
N LYS A 50 15.60 -7.65 5.60
CA LYS A 50 17.03 -7.26 5.64
C LYS A 50 17.25 -5.74 5.58
N TYR A 51 16.26 -4.97 5.15
CA TYR A 51 16.32 -3.51 5.06
C TYR A 51 15.52 -2.76 6.15
N MET A 52 14.94 -3.43 7.15
CA MET A 52 14.11 -2.78 8.18
C MET A 52 14.84 -2.47 9.51
N TYR A 53 16.11 -2.86 9.68
CA TYR A 53 16.91 -2.56 10.88
C TYR A 53 17.72 -1.23 10.81
N ASN A 54 17.45 -0.36 9.83
CA ASN A 54 18.10 0.94 9.71
C ASN A 54 17.08 2.08 9.57
N ILE A 55 16.11 2.13 10.48
CA ILE A 55 15.29 3.33 10.75
C ILE A 55 15.34 3.59 12.24
#